data_AF-A0A967TK62-F1
#
_entry.id   AF-A0A967TK62-F1
#
_cell.length_a   1.000
_cell.length_b   1.000
_cell.length_c   1.000
_cell.angle_alpha   90.00
_cell.angle_beta   90.00
_cell.angle_gamma   90.00
#
_symmetry.space_group_name_H-M   'P 1'
#
loop_
_entity.id
_entity.type
_entity.pdbx_description
1 polymer ?
#
loop_
_entity_poly.entity_id
_entity_poly.type
_entity_poly.pdbx_seq_one_letter_code
_entity_poly.pdbx_strand_id
1 'polypeptide(L)'
;MDSNSKRKWIDLIGATGVIASLIFVGLEVRQNTTAVRGATYQSIADASLQQVQWWADNEKLLQYEVRIDEGALPDDFTLEENLVIRANFVMTIRRIENIYVQVREGLVEEEAVLRFRPSNEYFESPYFREFWANWRLETEPAFRDYFEREFLN
;
A
#
# COMPACT_ATOMS: atom_id res chain seq x y z
N MET A 1 -55.21 10.62 32.58
CA MET A 1 -54.32 10.97 31.45
C MET A 1 -55.02 10.55 30.16
N ASP A 2 -55.42 11.53 29.34
CA ASP A 2 -56.19 11.31 28.10
C ASP A 2 -55.38 10.46 27.09
N SER A 3 -56.08 9.64 26.31
CA SER A 3 -55.59 8.78 25.22
C SER A 3 -54.64 9.54 24.28
N ASN A 4 -54.98 10.80 23.96
CA ASN A 4 -54.17 11.66 23.10
C ASN A 4 -52.81 12.04 23.71
N SER A 5 -52.73 12.31 25.02
CA SER A 5 -51.44 12.61 25.67
C SER A 5 -50.54 11.39 25.72
N LYS A 6 -51.10 10.18 25.90
CA LYS A 6 -50.30 8.94 25.88
C LYS A 6 -49.68 8.68 24.51
N ARG A 7 -50.43 8.88 23.42
CA ARG A 7 -49.93 8.74 22.05
C ARG A 7 -48.79 9.71 21.75
N LYS A 8 -48.93 11.00 22.12
CA LYS A 8 -47.87 12.00 21.96
C LYS A 8 -46.57 11.62 22.67
N TRP A 9 -46.64 11.05 23.88
CA TRP A 9 -45.45 10.57 24.59
C TRP A 9 -44.80 9.38 23.91
N ILE A 10 -45.60 8.43 23.39
CA ILE A 10 -45.07 7.29 22.63
C ILE A 10 -44.38 7.77 21.35
N ASP A 11 -44.99 8.70 20.61
CA ASP A 11 -44.42 9.27 19.39
C ASP A 11 -43.12 10.02 19.68
N LEU A 12 -43.05 10.78 20.78
CA LEU A 12 -41.84 11.50 21.20
C LEU A 12 -40.70 10.53 21.55
N ILE A 13 -40.99 9.47 22.31
CA ILE A 13 -40.00 8.44 22.67
C ILE A 13 -39.52 7.71 21.42
N GLY A 14 -40.44 7.35 20.52
CA GLY A 14 -40.11 6.71 19.24
C GLY A 14 -39.21 7.59 18.38
N ALA A 15 -39.56 8.86 18.20
CA ALA A 15 -38.76 9.82 17.45
C ALA A 15 -37.38 10.04 18.08
N THR A 16 -37.31 10.14 19.41
CA THR A 16 -36.03 10.27 20.14
C THR A 16 -35.19 9.02 19.99
N GLY A 17 -35.80 7.83 20.04
CA GLY A 17 -35.14 6.55 19.82
C GLY A 17 -34.50 6.48 18.43
N VAL A 18 -35.23 6.86 17.38
CA VAL A 18 -34.69 6.91 16.01
C VAL A 18 -33.50 7.87 15.91
N ILE A 19 -33.61 9.07 16.47
CA ILE A 19 -32.51 10.05 16.47
C ILE A 19 -31.28 9.49 17.21
N ALA A 20 -31.47 8.90 18.39
CA ALA A 20 -30.40 8.30 19.17
C ALA A 20 -29.73 7.14 18.42
N SER A 21 -30.52 6.29 17.74
CA SER A 21 -30.00 5.21 16.89
C SER A 21 -29.17 5.73 15.71
N LEU A 22 -29.61 6.80 15.04
CA LEU A 22 -28.84 7.40 13.94
C LEU A 22 -27.52 8.00 14.42
N ILE A 23 -27.51 8.65 15.58
CA ILE A 23 -26.27 9.14 16.20
C ILE A 23 -25.33 7.97 16.52
N PHE A 24 -25.85 6.91 17.12
CA PHE A 24 -25.08 5.72 17.45
C PHE A 24 -24.44 5.08 16.20
N VAL A 25 -25.21 4.89 15.13
CA VAL A 25 -24.70 4.37 13.85
C VAL A 25 -23.63 5.30 13.26
N GLY A 26 -23.83 6.61 13.30
CA GLY A 26 -22.82 7.57 12.82
C GLY A 26 -21.50 7.47 13.59
N LEU A 27 -21.55 7.25 14.91
CA LEU A 27 -20.37 7.02 15.73
C LEU A 27 -19.70 5.68 15.40
N GLU A 28 -20.49 4.61 15.22
CA GLU A 28 -19.99 3.28 14.87
C GLU A 28 -19.29 3.28 13.51
N VAL A 29 -19.88 3.94 12.50
CA VAL A 29 -19.25 4.10 11.18
C VAL A 29 -17.92 4.85 11.30
N ARG A 30 -17.87 5.94 12.06
CA ARG A 30 -16.62 6.70 12.26
C ARG A 30 -15.54 5.86 12.94
N GLN A 31 -15.91 5.10 13.98
CA GLN A 31 -14.99 4.19 14.66
C GLN A 31 -14.49 3.09 13.73
N ASN A 32 -15.39 2.49 12.96
CA ASN A 32 -15.06 1.47 11.95
C ASN A 32 -14.09 2.02 10.91
N THR A 33 -14.35 3.19 10.34
CA THR A 33 -13.42 3.84 9.38
C THR A 33 -12.04 4.05 10.00
N THR A 34 -11.98 4.48 11.26
CA THR A 34 -10.70 4.71 11.94
C THR A 34 -9.94 3.40 12.16
N ALA A 35 -10.65 2.34 12.57
CA ALA A 35 -10.08 1.00 12.75
C ALA A 35 -9.56 0.41 11.43
N VAL A 36 -10.34 0.55 10.35
CA VAL A 36 -9.93 0.09 9.01
C VAL A 36 -8.66 0.81 8.55
N ARG A 37 -8.58 2.14 8.68
CA ARG A 37 -7.36 2.90 8.37
C ARG A 37 -6.16 2.41 9.17
N GLY A 38 -6.33 2.19 10.48
CA GLY A 38 -5.29 1.64 11.35
C GLY A 38 -4.81 0.25 10.90
N ALA A 39 -5.75 -0.63 10.54
CA ALA A 39 -5.44 -1.96 10.03
C ALA A 39 -4.70 -1.91 8.67
N THR A 40 -5.08 -0.98 7.78
CA THR A 40 -4.36 -0.76 6.52
C THR A 40 -2.93 -0.32 6.76
N TYR A 41 -2.70 0.64 7.68
CA TYR A 41 -1.34 1.04 8.04
C TYR A 41 -0.51 -0.12 8.61
N GLN A 42 -1.11 -0.93 9.48
CA GLN A 42 -0.44 -2.11 10.01
C GLN A 42 -0.08 -3.10 8.90
N SER A 43 -0.99 -3.36 7.96
CA SER A 43 -0.73 -4.26 6.83
C SER A 43 0.39 -3.77 5.91
N ILE A 44 0.47 -2.45 5.65
CA ILE A 44 1.58 -1.85 4.88
C ILE A 44 2.91 -2.00 5.64
N ALA A 45 2.89 -1.76 6.95
CA ALA A 45 4.08 -1.93 7.80
C ALA A 45 4.54 -3.40 7.81
N ASP A 46 3.61 -4.35 7.94
CA ASP A 46 3.90 -5.79 7.92
C ASP A 46 4.49 -6.22 6.58
N ALA A 47 3.93 -5.76 5.44
CA ALA A 47 4.48 -6.03 4.11
C ALA A 47 5.90 -5.45 3.94
N SER A 48 6.17 -4.29 4.54
CA SER A 48 7.50 -3.67 4.53
C SER A 48 8.49 -4.47 5.38
N LEU A 49 8.09 -4.92 6.57
CA LEU A 49 8.90 -5.78 7.44
C LEU A 49 9.18 -7.15 6.80
N GLN A 50 8.20 -7.75 6.14
CA GLN A 50 8.40 -9.00 5.39
C GLN A 50 9.42 -8.86 4.26
N GLN A 51 9.42 -7.72 3.55
CA GLN A 51 10.48 -7.46 2.57
C GLN A 51 11.84 -7.35 3.25
N VAL A 52 11.96 -6.62 4.36
CA VAL A 52 13.24 -6.52 5.10
C VAL A 52 13.71 -7.90 5.57
N GLN A 53 12.81 -8.75 6.06
CA GLN A 53 13.12 -10.14 6.44
C GLN A 53 13.57 -10.97 5.24
N TRP A 54 12.89 -10.86 4.10
CA TRP A 54 13.31 -11.52 2.86
C TRP A 54 14.74 -11.16 2.47
N TRP A 55 15.15 -9.90 2.63
CA TRP A 55 16.53 -9.49 2.40
C TRP A 55 17.50 -10.06 3.45
N ALA A 56 17.14 -9.97 4.72
CA ALA A 56 17.97 -10.45 5.82
C ALA A 56 18.23 -11.96 5.77
N ASP A 57 17.25 -12.74 5.32
CA ASP A 57 17.34 -14.20 5.26
C ASP A 57 17.97 -14.71 3.94
N ASN A 58 18.20 -13.85 2.95
CA ASN A 58 18.77 -14.20 1.65
C ASN A 58 20.13 -13.54 1.42
N GLU A 59 21.20 -14.13 1.95
CA GLU A 59 22.58 -13.63 1.78
C GLU A 59 22.98 -13.45 0.31
N LYS A 60 22.55 -14.36 -0.58
CA LYS A 60 22.84 -14.24 -2.02
C LYS A 60 22.20 -13.01 -2.65
N LEU A 61 20.97 -12.68 -2.25
CA LEU A 61 20.28 -11.51 -2.76
C LEU A 61 21.01 -10.22 -2.35
N LEU A 62 21.52 -10.17 -1.11
CA LEU A 62 22.37 -9.06 -0.67
C LEU A 62 23.65 -8.95 -1.52
N GLN A 63 24.29 -10.07 -1.85
CA GLN A 63 25.47 -10.08 -2.73
C GLN A 63 25.13 -9.60 -4.16
N TYR A 64 23.96 -9.96 -4.68
CA TYR A 64 23.51 -9.48 -5.98
C TYR A 64 23.21 -7.98 -5.97
N GLU A 65 22.58 -7.47 -4.91
CA GLU A 65 22.32 -6.04 -4.80
C GLU A 65 23.62 -5.23 -4.78
N VAL A 66 24.62 -5.65 -3.98
CA VAL A 66 25.93 -4.99 -3.96
C VAL A 66 26.56 -4.93 -5.35
N ARG A 67 26.50 -6.03 -6.11
CA ARG A 67 27.01 -6.06 -7.49
C ARG A 67 26.24 -5.12 -8.41
N ILE A 68 24.91 -5.03 -8.25
CA ILE A 68 24.06 -4.11 -9.01
C ILE A 68 24.41 -2.66 -8.69
N ASP A 69 24.62 -2.32 -7.41
CA ASP A 69 25.07 -1.00 -6.95
C ASP A 69 26.46 -0.64 -7.50
N GLU A 70 27.33 -1.64 -7.66
CA GLU A 70 28.64 -1.51 -8.32
C GLU A 70 28.56 -1.41 -9.86
N GLY A 71 27.36 -1.55 -10.44
CA GLY A 71 27.08 -1.34 -11.87
C GLY A 71 26.95 -2.62 -12.70
N ALA A 72 26.77 -3.79 -12.09
CA ALA A 72 26.50 -5.03 -12.81
C ALA A 72 25.19 -4.95 -13.61
N LEU A 73 25.20 -5.54 -14.81
CA LEU A 73 24.08 -5.62 -15.74
C LEU A 73 23.49 -7.05 -15.76
N PRO A 74 22.30 -7.27 -16.33
CA PRO A 74 21.68 -8.60 -16.38
C PRO A 74 22.57 -9.70 -16.97
N ASP A 75 23.41 -9.37 -17.94
CA ASP A 75 24.35 -10.31 -18.57
C ASP A 75 25.50 -10.76 -17.65
N ASP A 76 25.73 -10.07 -16.51
CA ASP A 76 26.72 -10.44 -15.51
C ASP A 76 26.22 -11.53 -14.54
N PHE A 77 24.96 -11.94 -14.65
CA PHE A 77 24.30 -12.89 -13.76
C PHE A 77 23.84 -14.14 -14.52
N THR A 78 23.75 -15.29 -13.83
CA THR A 78 23.10 -16.46 -14.45
C THR A 78 21.60 -16.24 -14.61
N LEU A 79 20.93 -17.11 -15.37
CA LEU A 79 19.47 -17.05 -15.51
C LEU A 79 18.76 -17.17 -14.15
N GLU A 80 19.21 -18.09 -13.30
CA GLU A 80 18.62 -18.32 -11.98
C GLU A 80 18.81 -17.10 -11.06
N GLU A 81 19.99 -16.47 -11.11
CA GLU A 81 20.28 -15.25 -10.34
C GLU A 81 19.40 -14.08 -10.82
N ASN A 82 19.31 -13.90 -12.14
CA ASN A 82 18.43 -12.92 -12.76
C ASN A 82 16.96 -13.11 -12.32
N LEU A 83 16.48 -14.36 -12.20
CA LEU A 83 15.12 -14.64 -11.74
C LEU A 83 14.89 -14.19 -10.30
N VAL A 84 15.85 -14.39 -9.41
CA VAL A 84 15.76 -13.95 -8.01
C VAL A 84 15.76 -12.43 -7.90
N ILE A 85 16.64 -11.75 -8.65
CA ILE A 85 16.71 -10.29 -8.70
C ILE A 85 15.39 -9.71 -9.25
N ARG A 86 14.89 -10.26 -10.36
CA ARG A 86 13.61 -9.82 -10.94
C ARG A 86 12.44 -10.04 -9.98
N ALA A 87 12.42 -11.14 -9.25
CA ALA A 87 11.39 -11.38 -8.23
C ALA A 87 11.43 -10.32 -7.12
N ASN A 88 12.62 -9.87 -6.70
CA ASN A 88 12.78 -8.76 -5.77
C ASN A 88 12.16 -7.47 -6.32
N PHE A 89 12.47 -7.10 -7.57
CA PHE A 89 11.92 -5.90 -8.19
C PHE A 89 10.41 -5.94 -8.31
N VAL A 90 9.86 -7.07 -8.76
CA VAL A 90 8.41 -7.27 -8.85
C VAL A 90 7.78 -7.13 -7.47
N MET A 91 8.34 -7.75 -6.43
CA MET A 91 7.85 -7.62 -5.06
C MET A 91 7.85 -6.16 -4.60
N THR A 92 8.94 -5.42 -4.83
CA THR A 92 9.05 -4.00 -4.47
C THR A 92 8.00 -3.15 -5.18
N ILE A 93 7.84 -3.32 -6.51
CA ILE A 93 6.88 -2.55 -7.29
C ILE A 93 5.45 -2.88 -6.87
N ARG A 94 5.11 -4.16 -6.65
CA ARG A 94 3.78 -4.57 -6.18
C ARG A 94 3.44 -4.00 -4.80
N ARG A 95 4.43 -3.86 -3.92
CA ARG A 95 4.22 -3.16 -2.63
C ARG A 95 3.88 -1.69 -2.86
N ILE A 96 4.63 -1.00 -3.71
CA ILE A 96 4.38 0.42 -4.03
C ILE A 96 3.00 0.58 -4.68
N GLU A 97 2.64 -0.30 -5.62
CA GLU A 97 1.31 -0.34 -6.26
C GLU A 97 0.20 -0.54 -5.22
N ASN A 98 0.41 -1.43 -4.25
CA ASN A 98 -0.54 -1.62 -3.16
C ASN A 98 -0.77 -0.31 -2.38
N ILE A 99 0.30 0.38 -1.97
CA ILE A 99 0.18 1.65 -1.24
C ILE A 99 -0.51 2.71 -2.12
N TYR A 100 -0.15 2.80 -3.41
CA TYR A 100 -0.79 3.69 -4.38
C TYR A 100 -2.32 3.47 -4.44
N VAL A 101 -2.76 2.21 -4.49
CA VAL A 101 -4.20 1.88 -4.46
C VAL A 101 -4.83 2.32 -3.13
N GLN A 102 -4.18 2.06 -1.99
CA GLN A 102 -4.70 2.49 -0.68
C GLN A 102 -4.82 4.02 -0.55
N VAL A 103 -3.88 4.78 -1.15
CA VAL A 103 -3.95 6.25 -1.23
C VAL A 103 -5.14 6.67 -2.08
N ARG A 104 -5.30 6.07 -3.28
CA ARG A 104 -6.39 6.40 -4.20
C ARG A 104 -7.78 6.14 -3.59
N GLU A 105 -7.91 5.12 -2.75
CA GLU A 105 -9.15 4.81 -2.03
C GLU A 105 -9.35 5.66 -0.74
N GLY A 106 -8.43 6.58 -0.41
CA GLY A 106 -8.52 7.46 0.76
C GLY A 106 -8.37 6.74 2.11
N LEU A 107 -7.74 5.56 2.09
CA LEU A 107 -7.47 4.74 3.27
C LEU A 107 -6.16 5.14 3.96
N VAL A 108 -5.20 5.65 3.20
CA VAL A 108 -3.94 6.20 3.72
C VAL A 108 -3.61 7.52 3.04
N GLU A 109 -2.75 8.32 3.68
CA GLU A 109 -2.31 9.61 3.16
C GLU A 109 -1.25 9.42 2.06
N GLU A 110 -1.11 10.38 1.15
CA GLU A 110 -0.16 10.31 0.02
C GLU A 110 1.29 10.11 0.49
N GLU A 111 1.65 10.68 1.63
CA GLU A 111 2.97 10.52 2.26
C GLU A 111 3.27 9.09 2.71
N ALA A 112 2.28 8.18 2.75
CA ALA A 112 2.51 6.77 3.05
C ALA A 112 3.47 6.13 2.04
N VAL A 113 3.40 6.51 0.76
CA VAL A 113 4.34 6.01 -0.26
C VAL A 113 5.76 6.47 0.02
N LEU A 114 5.94 7.75 0.38
CA LEU A 114 7.24 8.32 0.72
C LEU A 114 7.85 7.70 1.98
N ARG A 115 7.02 7.24 2.92
CA ARG A 115 7.49 6.61 4.17
C ARG A 115 8.09 5.23 3.94
N PHE A 116 7.58 4.47 2.99
CA PHE A 116 7.94 3.06 2.76
C PHE A 116 8.63 2.80 1.41
N ARG A 117 9.08 3.87 0.74
CA ARG A 117 9.82 3.74 -0.52
C ARG A 117 11.25 3.22 -0.30
N PRO A 118 11.79 2.45 -1.26
CA PRO A 118 13.24 2.20 -1.36
C PRO A 118 14.05 3.49 -1.54
N SER A 119 15.39 3.38 -1.46
CA SER A 119 16.29 4.47 -1.84
C SER A 119 16.09 4.86 -3.31
N ASN A 120 16.41 6.11 -3.67
CA ASN A 120 16.35 6.53 -5.07
C ASN A 120 17.35 5.75 -5.95
N GLU A 121 18.52 5.46 -5.41
CA GLU A 121 19.61 4.70 -6.06
C GLU A 121 19.13 3.35 -6.62
N TYR A 122 18.22 2.68 -5.89
CA TYR A 122 17.58 1.43 -6.32
C TYR A 122 16.93 1.54 -7.71
N PHE A 123 16.26 2.65 -7.98
CA PHE A 123 15.57 2.89 -9.25
C PHE A 123 16.50 3.51 -10.31
N GLU A 124 17.62 4.09 -9.91
CA GLU A 124 18.62 4.67 -10.81
C GLU A 124 19.55 3.62 -11.43
N SER A 125 19.64 2.44 -10.82
CA SER A 125 20.43 1.31 -11.34
C SER A 125 20.12 1.01 -12.83
N PRO A 126 21.15 0.89 -13.71
CA PRO A 126 20.96 0.50 -15.10
C PRO A 126 20.23 -0.85 -15.24
N TYR A 127 20.50 -1.79 -14.33
CA TYR A 127 19.81 -3.07 -14.30
C TYR A 127 18.31 -2.84 -14.08
N PHE A 128 17.92 -2.06 -13.08
CA PHE A 128 16.51 -1.79 -12.80
C PHE A 128 15.83 -1.11 -14.00
N ARG A 129 16.51 -0.15 -14.65
CA ARG A 129 15.98 0.56 -15.83
C ARG A 129 15.71 -0.39 -17.00
N GLU A 130 16.62 -1.33 -17.27
CA GLU A 130 16.42 -2.35 -18.29
C GLU A 130 15.25 -3.29 -17.94
N PHE A 131 15.19 -3.74 -16.68
CA PHE A 131 14.08 -4.55 -16.20
C PHE A 131 12.74 -3.83 -16.39
N TRP A 132 12.64 -2.57 -15.94
CA TRP A 132 11.42 -1.77 -16.01
C TRP A 132 10.97 -1.56 -17.46
N ALA A 133 11.89 -1.25 -18.38
CA ALA A 133 11.57 -1.05 -19.78
C ALA A 133 10.81 -2.23 -20.41
N ASN A 134 11.15 -3.45 -19.99
CA ASN A 134 10.52 -4.69 -20.45
C ASN A 134 9.26 -5.05 -19.66
N TRP A 135 9.25 -4.83 -18.35
CA TRP A 135 8.20 -5.34 -17.46
C TRP A 135 7.04 -4.37 -17.25
N ARG A 136 7.22 -3.06 -17.46
CA ARG A 136 6.21 -2.02 -17.16
C ARG A 136 4.84 -2.27 -17.80
N LEU A 137 4.77 -3.00 -18.92
CA LEU A 137 3.50 -3.30 -19.58
C LEU A 137 2.57 -4.20 -18.75
N GLU A 138 3.12 -4.90 -17.76
CA GLU A 138 2.39 -5.76 -16.79
C GLU A 138 1.72 -4.98 -15.65
N THR A 139 1.94 -3.67 -15.59
CA THR A 139 1.31 -2.79 -14.60
C THR A 139 0.13 -2.04 -15.18
N GLU A 140 -0.82 -1.66 -14.31
CA GLU A 140 -1.95 -0.82 -14.71
C GLU A 140 -1.46 0.57 -15.20
N PRO A 141 -2.06 1.15 -16.27
CA PRO A 141 -1.57 2.40 -16.85
C PRO A 141 -1.50 3.58 -15.87
N ALA A 142 -2.52 3.82 -15.04
CA ALA A 142 -2.50 4.94 -14.11
C ALA A 142 -1.43 4.78 -13.03
N PHE A 143 -1.23 3.55 -12.53
CA PHE A 143 -0.09 3.26 -11.65
C PHE A 143 1.25 3.43 -12.37
N ARG A 144 1.37 3.02 -13.64
CA ARG A 144 2.61 3.19 -14.43
C ARG A 144 3.00 4.66 -14.53
N ASP A 145 2.06 5.51 -14.92
CA ASP A 145 2.31 6.95 -15.08
C ASP A 145 2.70 7.60 -13.74
N TYR A 146 2.04 7.18 -12.65
CA TYR A 146 2.43 7.57 -11.30
C TYR A 146 3.86 7.12 -10.96
N PHE A 147 4.16 5.84 -11.19
CA PHE A 147 5.45 5.25 -10.84
C PHE A 147 6.60 5.90 -11.62
N GLU A 148 6.44 6.05 -12.93
CA GLU A 148 7.45 6.71 -13.77
C GLU A 148 7.68 8.16 -13.31
N ARG A 149 6.61 8.87 -12.93
CA ARG A 149 6.73 10.26 -12.48
C ARG A 149 7.44 10.42 -11.13
N GLU A 150 7.11 9.57 -10.16
CA GLU A 150 7.58 9.73 -8.78
C GLU A 150 8.92 9.04 -8.50
N PHE A 151 9.26 8.00 -9.26
CA PHE A 151 10.44 7.15 -8.98
C PHE A 151 11.48 7.15 -10.09
N LEU A 152 11.12 7.49 -11.33
CA LEU A 152 12.00 7.35 -12.49
C LEU A 152 12.37 8.66 -13.19
N ASN A 153 11.77 9.78 -12.79
CA ASN A 153 12.09 11.12 -13.29
C ASN A 153 13.39 11.67 -12.74
#